data_AF-A0A382VJZ2-F1
#
_entry.id   AF-A0A382VJZ2-F1
#
_cell.length_a   1.000
_cell.length_b   1.000
_cell.length_c   1.000
_cell.angle_alpha   90.00
_cell.angle_beta   90.00
_cell.angle_gamma   90.00
#
_symmetry.space_group_name_H-M   'P 1'
#
loop_
_entity.id
_entity.type
_entity.pdbx_description
1 polymer ?
#
loop_
_entity_poly.entity_id
_entity_poly.type
_entity_poly.pdbx_seq_one_letter_code
_entity_poly.pdbx_strand_id
1 'polypeptide(L)'
;MMRMRLRQVALVAEDLAAAEADIEANLGLSVCFRDPGVAAFGLGNVLYPVGEQLLEVVSPVEAGTTAGRLLAKRGGDGGYMVILQVDDLDPFRD
;
A
#
# COMPACT_ATOMS: atom_id res chain seq x y z
N MET A 1 -9.65 -11.09 -25.41
CA MET A 1 -9.86 -9.91 -24.55
C MET A 1 -8.81 -9.95 -23.47
N MET A 2 -7.98 -8.91 -23.34
CA MET A 2 -6.98 -8.81 -22.26
C MET A 2 -7.70 -8.80 -20.91
N ARG A 3 -7.26 -9.63 -19.95
CA ARG A 3 -7.85 -9.66 -18.61
C ARG A 3 -7.02 -8.83 -17.65
N MET A 4 -7.66 -7.90 -16.95
CA MET A 4 -7.09 -7.11 -15.86
C MET A 4 -7.73 -7.52 -14.54
N ARG A 5 -6.92 -7.71 -13.49
CA ARG A 5 -7.37 -8.06 -12.14
C ARG A 5 -6.69 -7.15 -11.13
N LEU A 6 -7.46 -6.60 -10.19
CA LEU A 6 -6.90 -5.93 -9.02
C LEU A 6 -6.25 -6.97 -8.09
N ARG A 7 -4.99 -6.75 -7.74
CA ARG A 7 -4.25 -7.61 -6.79
C ARG A 7 -4.03 -6.93 -5.46
N GLN A 8 -3.79 -5.62 -5.45
CA GLN A 8 -3.52 -4.90 -4.23
C GLN A 8 -3.94 -3.44 -4.32
N VAL A 9 -4.44 -2.92 -3.20
CA VAL A 9 -4.65 -1.49 -2.97
C VAL A 9 -3.66 -1.06 -1.90
N ALA A 10 -2.83 -0.08 -2.21
CA ALA A 10 -1.90 0.51 -1.26
C ALA A 10 -2.39 1.88 -0.82
N LEU A 11 -2.44 2.07 0.49
CA LEU A 11 -2.68 3.33 1.17
C LEU A 11 -1.35 3.86 1.71
N VAL A 12 -1.29 5.16 1.89
CA VAL A 12 -0.20 5.83 2.61
C VAL A 12 -0.76 6.50 3.86
N ALA A 13 -0.07 6.30 4.98
CA ALA A 13 -0.40 6.91 6.25
C ALA A 13 0.82 7.58 6.88
N GLU A 14 0.61 8.68 7.61
CA GLU A 14 1.67 9.31 8.40
C GLU A 14 2.09 8.43 9.57
N ASP A 15 1.12 7.83 10.28
CA ASP A 15 1.35 6.92 11.40
C ASP A 15 0.89 5.50 11.06
N LEU A 16 1.85 4.59 10.87
CA LEU A 16 1.57 3.20 10.53
C LEU A 16 0.82 2.45 11.65
N ALA A 17 1.13 2.74 12.91
CA ALA A 17 0.55 2.05 14.05
C ALA A 17 -0.91 2.50 14.27
N ALA A 18 -1.18 3.79 14.09
CA ALA A 18 -2.55 4.30 14.12
C ALA A 18 -3.40 3.70 12.99
N ALA A 19 -2.87 3.68 11.76
CA ALA A 19 -3.57 3.08 10.62
C ALA A 19 -3.81 1.57 10.81
N GLU A 20 -2.84 0.84 11.38
CA GLU A 20 -3.02 -0.57 11.72
C GLU A 20 -4.14 -0.77 12.73
N ALA A 21 -4.12 -0.03 13.84
CA ALA A 21 -5.17 -0.12 14.87
C ALA A 21 -6.56 0.19 14.30
N ASP A 22 -6.68 1.23 13.47
CA ASP A 22 -7.96 1.62 12.85
C ASP A 22 -8.47 0.56 11.88
N ILE A 23 -7.60 -0.03 11.06
CA ILE A 23 -7.97 -1.09 10.11
C ILE A 23 -8.43 -2.34 10.85
N GLU A 24 -7.66 -2.80 11.85
CA GLU A 24 -8.03 -4.00 12.60
C GLU A 24 -9.34 -3.81 13.38
N ALA A 25 -9.52 -2.64 14.01
CA ALA A 25 -10.73 -2.34 14.78
C ALA A 25 -12.00 -2.23 13.91
N ASN A 26 -11.90 -1.60 12.73
CA ASN A 26 -13.08 -1.28 11.92
C ASN A 26 -13.37 -2.31 10.83
N LEU A 27 -12.34 -2.99 10.30
CA LEU A 27 -12.50 -3.95 9.21
C LEU A 27 -12.36 -5.41 9.67
N GLY A 28 -11.94 -5.66 10.92
CA GLY A 28 -11.75 -7.01 11.44
C GLY A 28 -10.69 -7.81 10.70
N LEU A 29 -9.72 -7.12 10.09
CA LEU A 29 -8.58 -7.73 9.40
C LEU A 29 -7.46 -8.01 10.41
N SER A 30 -6.50 -8.85 10.00
CA SER A 30 -5.27 -9.07 10.75
C SER A 30 -4.10 -9.07 9.81
N VAL A 31 -2.97 -8.51 10.26
CA VAL A 31 -1.76 -8.45 9.47
C VAL A 31 -1.33 -9.85 9.06
N CYS A 32 -1.12 -10.07 7.76
CA CYS A 32 -0.55 -11.32 7.25
C CYS A 32 0.95 -11.21 6.95
N PHE A 33 1.45 -10.00 6.70
CA PHE A 33 2.86 -9.79 6.38
C PHE A 33 3.32 -8.36 6.66
N ARG A 34 4.60 -8.22 7.03
CA ARG A 34 5.34 -6.96 7.08
C ARG A 34 6.56 -7.13 6.20
N ASP A 35 6.64 -6.37 5.12
CA ASP A 35 7.65 -6.56 4.10
C ASP A 35 8.92 -5.76 4.43
N PRO A 36 10.05 -6.40 4.80
CA PRO A 36 11.30 -5.69 5.01
C PRO A 36 11.83 -5.03 3.73
N GLY A 37 11.37 -5.45 2.55
CA GLY A 37 11.78 -4.88 1.26
C GLY A 37 11.40 -3.41 1.09
N VAL A 38 10.35 -2.93 1.75
CA VAL A 38 9.95 -1.52 1.64
C VAL A 38 10.92 -0.55 2.33
N ALA A 39 11.77 -1.06 3.23
CA ALA A 39 12.82 -0.27 3.88
C ALA A 39 13.83 0.30 2.87
N ALA A 40 14.04 -0.36 1.71
CA ALA A 40 14.87 0.16 0.63
C ALA A 40 14.36 1.50 0.05
N PHE A 41 13.09 1.86 0.33
CA PHE A 41 12.46 3.12 -0.06
C PHE A 41 12.27 4.07 1.13
N GLY A 42 12.85 3.76 2.30
CA GLY A 42 12.65 4.51 3.54
C GLY A 42 11.25 4.37 4.12
N LEU A 43 10.58 3.24 3.89
CA LEU A 43 9.20 2.98 4.33
C LEU A 43 9.12 1.78 5.28
N GLY A 44 8.12 1.80 6.17
CA GLY A 44 7.55 0.60 6.79
C GLY A 44 6.20 0.28 6.18
N ASN A 45 5.76 -0.98 6.26
CA ASN A 45 4.44 -1.36 5.77
C ASN A 45 3.77 -2.46 6.60
N VAL A 46 2.48 -2.62 6.34
CA VAL A 46 1.65 -3.73 6.82
C VAL A 46 0.76 -4.21 5.67
N LEU A 47 0.54 -5.52 5.59
CA LEU A 47 -0.32 -6.15 4.58
C LEU A 47 -1.45 -6.94 5.24
N TYR A 48 -2.66 -6.78 4.71
CA TYR A 48 -3.86 -7.49 5.12
C TYR A 48 -4.45 -8.29 3.95
N PRO A 49 -4.91 -9.52 4.19
CA PRO A 49 -5.63 -10.28 3.19
C PRO A 49 -7.08 -9.80 3.09
N VAL A 50 -7.56 -9.51 1.88
CA VAL A 50 -8.97 -9.18 1.59
C VAL A 50 -9.44 -10.02 0.43
N GLY A 51 -10.15 -11.12 0.73
CA GLY A 51 -10.52 -12.12 -0.27
C GLY A 51 -9.27 -12.70 -0.93
N GLU A 52 -9.11 -12.51 -2.25
CA GLU A 52 -7.90 -12.92 -3.00
C GLU A 52 -6.91 -11.76 -3.24
N GLN A 53 -7.16 -10.58 -2.66
CA GLN A 53 -6.37 -9.36 -2.81
C GLN A 53 -5.64 -9.01 -1.52
N LEU A 54 -4.75 -8.02 -1.62
CA LEU A 54 -4.05 -7.42 -0.49
C LEU A 54 -4.48 -5.96 -0.29
N LEU A 55 -4.67 -5.58 0.96
CA LEU A 55 -4.66 -4.18 1.38
C LEU A 55 -3.30 -3.90 2.01
N GLU A 56 -2.59 -2.91 1.51
CA GLU A 56 -1.31 -2.47 2.06
C GLU A 56 -1.46 -1.08 2.67
N VAL A 57 -0.82 -0.84 3.80
CA VAL A 57 -0.52 0.52 4.27
C VAL A 57 0.98 0.67 4.33
N VAL A 58 1.50 1.70 3.65
CA VAL A 58 2.89 2.14 3.77
C VAL A 58 2.96 3.44 4.57
N SER A 59 4.05 3.61 5.31
CA SER A 59 4.33 4.85 6.05
C SER A 59 5.82 5.18 5.97
N PRO A 60 6.18 6.47 5.80
CA PRO A 60 7.58 6.89 5.76
C PRO A 60 8.26 6.71 7.13
N VAL A 61 9.37 5.97 7.15
CA VAL A 61 10.24 5.85 8.34
C VAL A 61 11.51 6.71 8.21
N GLU A 62 11.77 7.24 7.01
CA GLU A 62 12.84 8.18 6.72
C GLU A 62 12.29 9.49 6.13
N ALA A 63 13.07 10.57 6.26
CA ALA A 63 12.74 11.86 5.66
C ALA A 63 12.95 11.85 4.13
N GLY A 64 12.18 12.66 3.41
CA GLY A 64 12.40 12.87 1.97
C GLY A 64 11.94 11.72 1.05
N THR A 65 11.15 10.79 1.56
CA THR A 65 10.56 9.70 0.76
C THR A 65 9.48 10.21 -0.19
N THR A 66 9.18 9.44 -1.24
CA THR A 66 8.07 9.73 -2.15
C THR A 66 6.72 9.71 -1.44
N ALA A 67 6.52 8.76 -0.52
CA ALA A 67 5.33 8.66 0.31
C ALA A 67 5.16 9.91 1.21
N GLY A 68 6.22 10.34 1.89
CA GLY A 68 6.19 11.54 2.73
C GLY A 68 5.85 12.82 1.94
N ARG A 69 6.40 12.98 0.73
CA ARG A 69 6.01 14.10 -0.15
C ARG A 69 4.54 14.03 -0.58
N LEU A 70 4.01 12.83 -0.81
CA LEU A 70 2.60 12.65 -1.18
C LEU A 70 1.67 13.02 -0.02
N LEU A 71 1.96 12.58 1.20
CA LEU A 71 1.21 12.94 2.41
C LEU A 71 1.16 14.46 2.58
N ALA A 72 2.32 15.13 2.50
CA ALA A 72 2.39 16.59 2.59
C ALA A 72 1.60 17.30 1.49
N LYS A 73 1.66 16.79 0.25
CA LYS A 73 0.89 17.33 -0.88
C LYS A 73 -0.63 17.15 -0.71
N ARG A 74 -1.07 16.03 -0.13
CA ARG A 74 -2.49 15.71 0.09
C ARG A 74 -3.06 16.36 1.36
N GLY A 75 -2.21 16.73 2.30
CA GLY A 75 -2.63 17.23 3.62
C GLY A 75 -3.14 16.12 4.54
N GLY A 76 -2.67 14.88 4.35
CA GLY A 76 -3.04 13.73 5.17
C GLY A 76 -3.02 12.40 4.43
N ASP A 77 -3.46 11.37 5.15
CA ASP A 77 -3.52 9.97 4.72
C ASP A 77 -4.41 9.76 3.50
N GLY A 78 -4.16 8.71 2.73
CA GLY A 78 -5.04 8.33 1.65
C GLY A 78 -4.48 7.32 0.66
N GLY A 79 -5.09 7.27 -0.53
CA GLY A 79 -4.68 6.34 -1.58
C GLY A 79 -3.29 6.63 -2.13
N TYR A 80 -2.49 5.58 -2.28
CA TYR A 80 -1.14 5.65 -2.84
C TYR A 80 -1.08 5.08 -4.25
N MET A 81 -1.37 3.79 -4.40
CA MET A 81 -1.36 3.10 -5.69
C MET A 81 -2.26 1.86 -5.69
N VAL A 82 -2.51 1.34 -6.88
CA VAL A 82 -3.14 0.02 -7.08
C VAL A 82 -2.21 -0.84 -7.91
N ILE A 83 -2.12 -2.12 -7.56
CA ILE A 83 -1.35 -3.11 -8.29
C ILE A 83 -2.34 -3.97 -9.07
N LEU A 84 -2.20 -3.95 -10.39
CA LEU A 84 -3.02 -4.70 -11.32
C LEU A 84 -2.20 -5.84 -11.93
N GLN A 85 -2.84 -7.00 -12.10
CA GLN A 85 -2.31 -8.12 -12.87
C GLN A 85 -2.99 -8.14 -14.25
N VAL A 86 -2.16 -8.27 -15.29
CA VAL A 86 -2.57 -8.49 -16.68
C VAL A 86 -2.06 -9.84 -17.17
N ASP A 87 -2.70 -10.38 -18.21
CA ASP A 87 -2.23 -11.62 -18.86
C ASP A 87 -0.92 -11.40 -19.66
N ASP A 88 -0.71 -10.17 -20.17
CA ASP A 88 0.47 -9.74 -20.92
C ASP A 88 0.83 -8.30 -20.56
N LEU A 89 2.08 -8.08 -20.15
CA LEU A 89 2.60 -6.77 -19.75
C LEU A 89 3.17 -5.98 -20.92
N ASP A 90 3.63 -6.65 -21.98
CA ASP A 90 4.38 -6.02 -23.07
C ASP A 90 3.65 -4.82 -23.72
N PRO A 91 2.32 -4.85 -23.92
CA PRO A 91 1.58 -3.70 -24.45
C PRO A 91 1.56 -2.44 -23.56
N PHE A 92 2.05 -2.50 -22.32
CA PHE A 92 1.98 -1.41 -21.32
C PHE A 92 3.36 -0.92 -20.83
N ARG A 93 4.45 -1.28 -21.51
CA ARG A 93 5.83 -0.99 -21.04
C ARG A 93 6.34 0.41 -21.40
N ASP A 94 5.65 1.11 -22.29
CA ASP A 94 6.00 2.45 -22.82
C ASP A 94 4.94 3.50 -22.45
#